data_AF-A0A7K8ZCK9-F1
#
_entry.id   AF-A0A7K8ZCK9-F1
#
_cell.length_a   1.000
_cell.length_b   1.000
_cell.length_c   1.000
_cell.angle_alpha   90.00
_cell.angle_beta   90.00
_cell.angle_gamma   90.00
#
_symmetry.space_group_name_H-M   'P 1'
#
loop_
_entity.id
_entity.type
_entity.pdbx_description
1 polymer ?
#
loop_
_entity_poly.entity_id
_entity_poly.type
_entity_poly.pdbx_seq_one_letter_code
_entity_poly.pdbx_strand_id
1 'polypeptide(L)'
;EEMPRLVVSVPFVSNCSSSCCLPVCECVWTDWIDVSYPNSSDRNSGDYETFENIKNNNSSWVCAKAENISCRATKFPDIPIADLGQTVECNVDTGLICNNKDQQIGGIIPMPVCLNYEISVCCIPNIPECIPTTTPSTTTSLPSSTTSRVSTTAPTTVTPETPSETTTITTVPPSSTTSSSTPR
;
A
#
# COMPACT_ATOMS: atom_id res chain seq x y z
N GLU A 1 43.38 34.69 -0.67
CA GLU A 1 42.39 34.57 0.43
C GLU A 1 42.07 33.09 0.67
N GLU A 2 42.98 32.44 1.39
CA GLU A 2 42.92 31.03 1.76
C GLU A 2 42.02 30.87 3.00
N MET A 3 40.98 30.05 2.90
CA MET A 3 40.03 29.81 3.99
C MET A 3 40.62 28.83 5.01
N PRO A 4 40.54 29.07 6.33
CA PRO A 4 41.19 28.21 7.30
C PRO A 4 40.47 26.86 7.42
N ARG A 5 41.24 25.76 7.36
CA ARG A 5 40.75 24.41 7.64
C ARG A 5 40.44 24.26 9.13
N LEU A 6 39.18 24.01 9.45
CA LEU A 6 38.74 23.66 10.80
C LEU A 6 39.16 22.21 11.11
N VAL A 7 40.19 22.03 11.95
CA VAL A 7 40.55 20.72 12.50
C VAL A 7 39.62 20.41 13.67
N VAL A 8 38.59 19.60 13.42
CA VAL A 8 37.74 19.04 14.48
C VAL A 8 38.46 17.84 15.08
N SER A 9 38.93 17.98 16.31
CA SER A 9 39.44 16.87 17.11
C SER A 9 38.28 15.96 17.51
N VAL A 10 38.20 14.77 16.90
CA VAL A 10 37.32 13.69 17.37
C VAL A 10 37.90 13.12 18.67
N PRO A 11 37.15 13.09 19.79
CA PRO A 11 37.64 12.46 21.01
C PRO A 11 37.70 10.94 20.81
N PHE A 12 38.73 10.37 21.44
CA PHE A 12 39.09 8.97 21.44
C PHE A 12 37.92 8.04 21.80
N VAL A 13 37.97 6.85 21.19
CA VAL A 13 37.11 5.69 21.38
C VAL A 13 36.87 5.43 22.87
N SER A 14 35.65 5.72 23.35
CA SER A 14 35.22 5.34 24.68
C SER A 14 34.80 3.87 24.66
N ASN A 15 35.56 3.07 25.41
CA ASN A 15 35.36 1.65 25.66
C ASN A 15 33.96 1.39 26.25
N CYS A 16 33.04 0.79 25.49
CA CYS A 16 31.75 0.36 26.03
C CYS A 16 31.81 -1.12 26.41
N SER A 17 31.73 -1.36 27.72
CA SER A 17 31.52 -2.68 28.32
C SER A 17 30.22 -3.30 27.77
N SER A 18 30.37 -4.33 26.93
CA SER A 18 29.48 -5.41 26.45
C SER A 18 27.94 -5.32 26.44
N SER A 19 27.30 -4.22 26.83
CA SER A 19 25.85 -4.00 26.84
C SER A 19 25.41 -2.75 26.06
N CYS A 20 26.35 -2.00 25.44
CA CYS A 20 26.03 -0.78 24.67
C CYS A 20 25.88 -1.01 23.15
N CYS A 21 26.12 -2.22 22.65
CA CYS A 21 26.15 -2.51 21.22
C CYS A 21 25.03 -3.49 20.84
N LEU A 22 23.84 -3.36 21.46
CA LEU A 22 22.68 -4.08 20.95
C LEU A 22 22.39 -3.54 19.55
N PRO A 23 22.26 -4.41 18.53
CA PRO A 23 21.95 -3.96 17.19
C PRO A 23 20.62 -3.24 17.18
N VAL A 24 20.58 -2.07 16.54
CA VAL A 24 19.33 -1.34 16.31
C VAL A 24 18.55 -2.09 15.25
N CYS A 25 17.47 -2.75 15.67
CA CYS A 25 16.57 -3.49 14.80
C CYS A 25 15.43 -2.64 14.25
N GLU A 26 15.59 -1.31 14.22
CA GLU A 26 14.63 -0.43 13.57
C GLU A 26 14.75 -0.57 12.05
N CYS A 27 13.62 -0.54 11.36
CA CYS A 27 13.63 -0.61 9.91
C CYS A 27 14.17 0.71 9.33
N VAL A 28 14.91 0.59 8.23
CA VAL A 28 15.45 1.74 7.50
C VAL A 28 14.71 1.84 6.17
N TRP A 29 14.20 3.02 5.86
CA TRP A 29 13.57 3.30 4.58
C TRP A 29 14.60 3.29 3.46
N THR A 30 14.28 2.61 2.37
CA THR A 30 15.05 2.70 1.12
C THR A 30 14.84 4.07 0.48
N ASP A 31 15.75 4.43 -0.44
CA ASP A 31 15.40 5.39 -1.48
C ASP A 31 14.17 4.91 -2.27
N TRP A 32 13.55 5.81 -3.02
CA TRP A 32 12.44 5.46 -3.90
C TRP A 32 12.93 4.54 -5.03
N ILE A 33 12.17 3.47 -5.26
CA ILE A 33 12.45 2.41 -6.21
C ILE A 33 11.37 2.46 -7.29
N ASP A 34 11.83 2.57 -8.53
CA ASP A 34 11.04 2.68 -9.75
C ASP A 34 11.77 1.83 -10.81
N VAL A 35 11.32 0.59 -11.01
CA VAL A 35 11.94 -0.38 -11.93
C VAL A 35 11.01 -0.83 -13.05
N SER A 36 9.74 -0.43 -13.00
CA SER A 36 8.73 -0.76 -14.00
C SER A 36 7.98 0.48 -14.46
N TYR A 37 7.39 0.39 -15.65
CA TYR A 37 6.72 1.52 -16.28
C TYR A 37 5.49 1.04 -17.04
N PRO A 38 4.33 1.69 -16.90
CA PRO A 38 3.13 1.30 -17.60
C PRO A 38 3.21 1.63 -19.10
N ASN A 39 2.87 0.67 -19.94
CA ASN A 39 2.71 0.91 -21.38
C ASN A 39 1.27 1.35 -21.68
N SER A 40 1.09 2.63 -22.00
CA SER A 40 -0.23 3.22 -22.30
C SER A 40 -0.94 2.60 -23.51
N SER A 41 -0.21 1.89 -24.38
CA SER A 41 -0.75 1.28 -25.59
C SER A 41 -1.19 -0.17 -25.40
N ASP A 42 -0.90 -0.80 -24.25
CA ASP A 42 -1.21 -2.19 -23.95
C ASP A 42 -2.04 -2.32 -22.66
N ARG A 43 -3.20 -2.99 -22.73
CA ARG A 43 -4.08 -3.16 -21.55
C ARG A 43 -3.63 -4.30 -20.65
N ASN A 44 -2.78 -5.20 -21.14
CA ASN A 44 -2.18 -6.26 -20.35
C ASN A 44 -0.89 -5.80 -19.65
N SER A 45 -0.42 -4.59 -19.96
CA SER A 45 0.65 -3.93 -19.21
C SER A 45 0.09 -3.30 -17.93
N GLY A 46 0.96 -2.68 -17.16
CA GLY A 46 0.69 -2.13 -15.85
C GLY A 46 2.00 -1.61 -15.26
N ASP A 47 1.93 -1.29 -13.99
CA ASP A 47 3.08 -0.84 -13.22
C ASP A 47 3.26 -1.75 -11.99
N TYR A 48 4.47 -2.24 -11.79
CA TYR A 48 4.75 -3.43 -10.99
C TYR A 48 6.06 -3.29 -10.19
N GLU A 49 6.04 -2.43 -9.18
CA GLU A 49 7.13 -2.32 -8.20
C GLU A 49 7.05 -3.46 -7.16
N THR A 50 7.05 -4.71 -7.65
CA THR A 50 7.05 -5.90 -6.79
C THR A 50 8.46 -6.21 -6.32
N PHE A 51 8.60 -6.83 -5.14
CA PHE A 51 9.93 -7.22 -4.64
C PHE A 51 10.65 -8.19 -5.58
N GLU A 52 9.91 -9.01 -6.31
CA GLU A 52 10.46 -9.87 -7.37
C GLU A 52 11.04 -9.05 -8.52
N ASN A 53 10.29 -8.07 -9.05
CA ASN A 53 10.76 -7.21 -10.13
C ASN A 53 11.95 -6.36 -9.69
N ILE A 54 11.94 -5.84 -8.47
CA ILE A 54 13.04 -5.05 -7.91
C ILE A 54 14.30 -5.92 -7.83
N LYS A 55 14.20 -7.15 -7.31
CA LYS A 55 15.34 -8.08 -7.23
C LYS A 55 15.84 -8.51 -8.61
N ASN A 56 14.95 -8.68 -9.59
CA ASN A 56 15.30 -9.02 -10.96
C ASN A 56 16.06 -7.88 -11.67
N ASN A 57 15.71 -6.62 -11.37
CA ASN A 57 16.39 -5.44 -11.92
C ASN A 57 17.64 -5.03 -11.12
N ASN A 58 17.69 -5.36 -9.82
CA ASN A 58 18.82 -5.10 -8.94
C ASN A 58 19.07 -6.29 -8.00
N SER A 59 19.97 -7.18 -8.43
CA SER A 59 20.33 -8.39 -7.67
C SER A 59 21.01 -8.12 -6.32
N SER A 60 21.50 -6.89 -6.10
CA SER A 60 22.09 -6.46 -4.83
C SER A 60 21.07 -5.87 -3.86
N TRP A 61 19.82 -5.64 -4.28
CA TRP A 61 18.76 -5.20 -3.39
C TRP A 61 18.39 -6.32 -2.41
N VAL A 62 18.41 -6.00 -1.12
CA VAL A 62 18.13 -6.95 -0.03
C VAL A 62 17.22 -6.29 1.00
N CYS A 63 16.05 -6.89 1.21
CA CYS A 63 15.14 -6.56 2.30
C CYS A 63 14.75 -7.87 2.98
N ALA A 64 15.38 -8.19 4.11
CA ALA A 64 15.17 -9.48 4.79
C ALA A 64 13.75 -9.58 5.38
N LYS A 65 13.26 -8.46 5.91
CA LYS A 65 11.89 -8.29 6.38
C LYS A 65 11.46 -6.85 6.09
N ALA A 66 10.40 -6.69 5.30
CA ALA A 66 9.72 -5.41 5.15
C ALA A 66 8.77 -5.23 6.33
N GLU A 67 8.91 -4.12 7.07
CA GLU A 67 7.97 -3.74 8.14
C GLU A 67 6.88 -2.81 7.64
N ASN A 68 7.21 -1.99 6.64
CA ASN A 68 6.30 -1.01 6.10
C ASN A 68 6.64 -0.69 4.65
N ILE A 69 5.67 -0.13 3.93
CA ILE A 69 5.80 0.29 2.54
C ILE A 69 5.12 1.65 2.36
N SER A 70 5.72 2.48 1.53
CA SER A 70 5.12 3.71 1.04
C SER A 70 5.10 3.66 -0.47
N CYS A 71 3.94 3.94 -1.07
CA CYS A 71 3.79 4.00 -2.53
C CYS A 71 3.28 5.37 -2.93
N ARG A 72 3.77 5.92 -4.05
CA ARG A 72 3.29 7.18 -4.60
C ARG A 72 3.41 7.22 -6.12
N ALA A 73 2.62 8.06 -6.77
CA ALA A 73 2.79 8.33 -8.19
C ALA A 73 3.97 9.31 -8.38
N THR A 74 4.91 8.98 -9.27
CA THR A 74 6.14 9.76 -9.46
C THR A 74 5.85 11.23 -9.86
N LYS A 75 4.80 11.45 -10.67
CA LYS A 75 4.39 12.79 -11.12
C LYS A 75 3.50 13.55 -10.13
N PHE A 76 2.97 12.85 -9.13
CA PHE A 76 2.01 13.41 -8.18
C PHE A 76 2.35 12.96 -6.74
N PRO A 77 3.57 13.24 -6.25
CA PRO A 77 4.04 12.70 -4.97
C PRO A 77 3.28 13.25 -3.76
N ASP A 78 2.65 14.42 -3.89
CA ASP A 78 1.90 15.09 -2.83
C ASP A 78 0.42 14.65 -2.77
N ILE A 79 -0.03 13.86 -3.74
CA ILE A 79 -1.39 13.34 -3.78
C ILE A 79 -1.38 11.93 -3.16
N PRO A 80 -2.16 11.68 -2.10
CA PRO A 80 -2.29 10.34 -1.53
C PRO A 80 -2.73 9.34 -2.60
N ILE A 81 -2.15 8.13 -2.57
CA ILE A 81 -2.43 7.11 -3.60
C ILE A 81 -3.93 6.76 -3.71
N ALA A 82 -4.65 6.80 -2.59
CA ALA A 82 -6.09 6.57 -2.53
C ALA A 82 -6.92 7.65 -3.23
N ASP A 83 -6.38 8.87 -3.35
CA ASP A 83 -7.06 10.03 -3.93
C ASP A 83 -6.80 10.17 -5.44
N LEU A 84 -5.84 9.42 -5.99
CA LEU A 84 -5.53 9.43 -7.43
C LEU A 84 -6.69 8.89 -8.29
N GLY A 85 -7.58 8.09 -7.70
CA GLY A 85 -8.70 7.45 -8.41
C GLY A 85 -8.30 6.26 -9.28
N GLN A 86 -7.13 5.66 -9.01
CA GLN A 86 -6.66 4.45 -9.67
C GLN A 86 -6.84 3.21 -8.77
N THR A 87 -7.08 2.07 -9.39
CA THR A 87 -7.09 0.77 -8.69
C THR A 87 -5.64 0.30 -8.55
N VAL A 88 -5.05 0.49 -7.38
CA VAL A 88 -3.64 0.16 -7.10
C VAL A 88 -3.55 -0.63 -5.80
N GLU A 89 -2.83 -1.75 -5.83
CA GLU A 89 -2.41 -2.47 -4.63
C GLU A 89 -1.05 -1.93 -4.18
N CYS A 90 -0.94 -1.55 -2.91
CA CYS A 90 0.30 -1.18 -2.24
C CYS A 90 0.37 -1.97 -0.93
N ASN A 91 1.18 -3.02 -0.91
CA ASN A 91 1.20 -4.01 0.17
C ASN A 91 2.64 -4.35 0.57
N VAL A 92 2.88 -4.45 1.88
CA VAL A 92 4.21 -4.71 2.45
C VAL A 92 4.76 -6.10 2.12
N ASP A 93 3.91 -7.06 1.76
CA ASP A 93 4.29 -8.43 1.42
C ASP A 93 4.66 -8.60 -0.06
N THR A 94 4.03 -7.81 -0.95
CA THR A 94 4.14 -7.98 -2.42
C THR A 94 4.82 -6.82 -3.13
N GLY A 95 4.72 -5.60 -2.59
CA GLY A 95 5.14 -4.36 -3.24
C GLY A 95 3.94 -3.58 -3.79
N LEU A 96 4.10 -2.98 -4.97
CA LEU A 96 3.01 -2.30 -5.68
C LEU A 96 2.62 -3.05 -6.96
N ILE A 97 1.31 -3.14 -7.19
CA ILE A 97 0.73 -3.71 -8.40
C ILE A 97 -0.38 -2.77 -8.89
N CYS A 98 -0.24 -2.31 -10.13
CA CYS A 98 -1.29 -1.64 -10.87
C CYS A 98 -1.42 -2.33 -12.24
N ASN A 99 -2.62 -2.78 -12.61
CA ASN A 99 -2.87 -3.32 -13.95
C ASN A 99 -3.63 -2.31 -14.80
N ASN A 100 -3.21 -2.10 -16.06
CA ASN A 100 -3.90 -1.16 -16.95
C ASN A 100 -5.35 -1.55 -17.22
N LYS A 101 -5.63 -2.86 -17.35
CA LYS A 101 -6.98 -3.40 -17.57
C LYS A 101 -7.99 -3.07 -16.46
N ASP A 102 -7.52 -2.77 -15.25
CA ASP A 102 -8.38 -2.51 -14.09
C ASP A 102 -8.68 -1.01 -13.92
N GLN A 103 -8.05 -0.15 -14.74
CA GLN A 103 -8.22 1.30 -14.64
C GLN A 103 -9.44 1.78 -15.44
N GLN A 104 -10.17 2.70 -14.82
CA GLN A 104 -11.30 3.39 -15.43
C GLN A 104 -11.03 4.89 -15.48
N ILE A 105 -11.59 5.58 -16.47
CA ILE A 105 -11.49 7.04 -16.52
C ILE A 105 -12.29 7.60 -15.34
N GLY A 106 -11.61 8.26 -14.41
CA GLY A 106 -12.21 8.83 -13.21
C GLY A 106 -11.16 9.51 -12.32
N GLY A 107 -11.58 9.96 -11.14
CA GLY A 107 -10.70 10.62 -10.17
C GLY A 107 -10.24 12.03 -10.58
N ILE A 108 -9.29 12.58 -9.82
CA ILE A 108 -8.70 13.89 -10.10
C ILE A 108 -7.70 13.85 -11.27
N ILE A 109 -7.11 12.69 -11.55
CA ILE A 109 -6.25 12.43 -12.71
C ILE A 109 -6.96 11.45 -13.67
N PRO A 110 -7.65 11.93 -14.72
CA PRO A 110 -8.44 11.07 -15.61
C PRO A 110 -7.55 10.28 -16.58
N MET A 111 -6.95 9.18 -16.10
CA MET A 111 -6.06 8.31 -16.87
C MET A 111 -6.63 6.88 -17.01
N PRO A 112 -6.86 6.36 -18.22
CA PRO A 112 -7.43 5.03 -18.45
C PRO A 112 -6.42 3.86 -18.32
N VAL A 113 -5.22 4.14 -17.83
CA VAL A 113 -4.10 3.20 -17.63
C VAL A 113 -3.37 3.61 -16.36
N CYS A 114 -2.54 2.74 -15.81
CA CYS A 114 -1.75 3.05 -14.62
C CYS A 114 -0.91 4.32 -14.82
N LEU A 115 -0.84 5.14 -13.79
CA LEU A 115 0.23 6.12 -13.63
C LEU A 115 1.54 5.39 -13.36
N ASN A 116 2.66 6.12 -13.49
CA ASN A 116 3.95 5.63 -13.03
C ASN A 116 4.05 5.83 -11.52
N TYR A 117 4.42 4.79 -10.81
CA TYR A 117 4.55 4.71 -9.38
C TYR A 117 5.98 4.36 -8.98
N GLU A 118 6.30 4.69 -7.75
CA GLU A 118 7.53 4.28 -7.09
C GLU A 118 7.22 3.89 -5.66
N ILE A 119 8.05 3.02 -5.09
CA ILE A 119 7.91 2.57 -3.70
C ILE A 119 9.14 2.87 -2.87
N SER A 120 8.94 3.11 -1.58
CA SER A 120 9.99 3.06 -0.56
C SER A 120 9.59 2.00 0.45
N VAL A 121 10.55 1.20 0.90
CA VAL A 121 10.29 0.06 1.79
C VAL A 121 11.09 0.24 3.07
N CYS A 122 10.45 0.07 4.23
CA CYS A 122 11.13 0.08 5.52
C CYS A 122 11.63 -1.33 5.81
N CYS A 123 12.94 -1.56 5.64
CA CYS A 123 13.54 -2.88 5.76
C CYS A 123 14.31 -3.04 7.07
N ILE A 124 14.08 -4.14 7.78
CA ILE A 124 14.92 -4.53 8.91
C ILE A 124 16.32 -4.90 8.40
N PRO A 125 17.40 -4.43 9.06
CA PRO A 125 18.76 -4.84 8.73
C PRO A 125 18.90 -6.36 8.72
N ASN A 126 19.61 -6.89 7.73
CA ASN A 126 19.85 -8.33 7.60
C ASN A 126 20.94 -8.80 8.58
N ILE A 127 20.64 -8.71 9.86
CA ILE A 127 21.49 -9.15 10.97
C ILE A 127 20.73 -10.18 11.81
N PRO A 128 21.36 -11.31 12.20
CA PRO A 128 20.69 -12.41 12.87
C PRO A 128 19.93 -12.02 14.13
N GLU A 129 20.42 -11.02 14.87
CA GLU A 129 19.79 -10.54 16.10
C GLU A 129 18.43 -9.85 15.86
N CYS A 130 18.20 -9.33 14.65
CA CYS A 130 16.99 -8.57 14.31
C CYS A 130 15.96 -9.38 13.53
N ILE A 131 16.34 -10.55 13.02
CA ILE A 131 15.42 -11.43 12.30
C ILE A 131 14.91 -12.48 13.29
N PRO A 132 13.65 -12.39 13.77
CA PRO A 132 13.12 -13.39 14.69
C PRO A 132 13.13 -14.75 14.01
N THR A 133 13.88 -15.70 14.59
CA THR A 133 13.85 -17.09 14.13
C THR A 133 12.51 -17.69 14.55
N THR A 134 11.64 -18.02 13.60
CA THR A 134 10.42 -18.77 13.88
C THR A 134 10.79 -20.18 14.33
N THR A 135 11.03 -20.34 15.63
CA THR A 135 11.15 -21.67 16.24
C THR A 135 9.72 -22.14 16.53
N PRO A 136 9.26 -23.28 16.00
CA PRO A 136 7.91 -23.75 16.28
C PRO A 136 7.78 -24.05 17.77
N SER A 137 7.02 -23.23 18.49
CA SER A 137 6.68 -23.49 19.88
C SER A 137 5.61 -24.58 19.92
N THR A 138 6.00 -25.79 20.29
CA THR A 138 5.10 -26.92 20.54
C THR A 138 4.19 -26.54 21.71
N THR A 139 2.99 -26.04 21.42
CA THR A 139 2.00 -25.73 22.45
C THR A 139 1.33 -27.03 22.86
N THR A 140 1.73 -27.61 23.99
CA THR A 140 1.01 -28.72 24.63
C THR A 140 -0.31 -28.18 25.17
N SER A 141 -1.40 -28.36 24.44
CA SER A 141 -2.75 -28.04 24.91
C SER A 141 -3.17 -29.01 26.01
N LEU A 142 -3.32 -28.52 27.24
CA LEU A 142 -3.98 -29.23 28.33
C LEU A 142 -5.50 -29.28 28.03
N PRO A 143 -6.19 -30.42 28.18
CA PRO A 143 -7.61 -30.52 27.89
C PRO A 143 -8.43 -29.68 28.89
N SER A 144 -9.09 -28.63 28.41
CA SER A 144 -10.12 -27.92 29.18
C SER A 144 -11.37 -28.78 29.27
N SER A 145 -11.76 -29.10 30.50
CA SER A 145 -13.02 -29.76 30.83
C SER A 145 -14.21 -28.90 30.43
N THR A 146 -15.03 -29.42 29.53
CA THR A 146 -16.35 -28.92 29.14
C THR A 146 -17.31 -28.95 30.34
N THR A 147 -17.84 -27.79 30.72
CA THR A 147 -19.08 -27.73 31.52
C THR A 147 -20.19 -27.17 30.64
N SER A 148 -21.04 -28.08 30.18
CA SER A 148 -22.28 -27.79 29.47
C SER A 148 -23.25 -27.08 30.39
N ARG A 149 -23.69 -25.87 30.04
CA ARG A 149 -24.95 -25.31 30.56
C ARG A 149 -25.90 -25.08 29.40
N VAL A 150 -26.80 -26.04 29.23
CA VAL A 150 -28.01 -25.92 28.43
C VAL A 150 -28.84 -24.80 29.04
N SER A 151 -29.21 -23.80 28.23
CA SER A 151 -30.26 -22.84 28.58
C SER A 151 -31.10 -22.61 27.34
N THR A 152 -32.19 -23.36 27.31
CA THR A 152 -33.30 -23.29 26.38
C THR A 152 -33.99 -21.93 26.54
N THR A 153 -34.14 -21.17 25.46
CA THR A 153 -35.17 -20.13 25.38
C THR A 153 -35.59 -19.99 23.92
N ALA A 154 -36.91 -20.12 23.71
CA ALA A 154 -37.57 -20.27 22.43
C ALA A 154 -37.52 -18.97 21.58
N PRO A 155 -37.57 -19.07 20.24
CA PRO A 155 -37.74 -17.91 19.38
C PRO A 155 -39.18 -17.40 19.49
N THR A 156 -39.33 -16.13 19.88
CA THR A 156 -40.63 -15.45 19.78
C THR A 156 -40.72 -14.83 18.40
N THR A 157 -41.54 -15.44 17.55
CA THR A 157 -41.90 -14.97 16.21
C THR A 157 -42.73 -13.70 16.33
N VAL A 158 -42.23 -12.59 15.78
CA VAL A 158 -43.02 -11.37 15.53
C VAL A 158 -42.70 -10.84 14.13
N THR A 159 -43.58 -11.22 13.20
CA THR A 159 -43.91 -10.54 11.94
C THR A 159 -45.44 -10.37 12.04
N PRO A 160 -46.10 -9.28 11.61
CA PRO A 160 -45.81 -8.49 10.41
C PRO A 160 -46.00 -6.96 10.57
N GLU A 161 -45.58 -6.18 9.57
CA GLU A 161 -46.48 -5.34 8.75
C GLU A 161 -45.70 -4.42 7.81
N THR A 162 -45.90 -4.69 6.51
CA THR A 162 -45.70 -3.75 5.40
C THR A 162 -47.06 -3.09 5.13
N PRO A 163 -47.14 -1.77 5.05
CA PRO A 163 -47.50 -1.11 3.78
C PRO A 163 -46.72 0.22 3.62
N SER A 164 -46.55 0.89 2.50
CA SER A 164 -47.19 0.89 1.19
C SER A 164 -46.26 1.63 0.22
N GLU A 165 -46.48 1.41 -1.07
CA GLU A 165 -45.90 2.19 -2.17
C GLU A 165 -46.19 3.69 -2.02
N THR A 166 -45.26 4.53 -2.47
CA THR A 166 -45.60 5.85 -3.02
C THR A 166 -44.76 6.11 -4.25
N THR A 167 -45.38 5.84 -5.39
CA THR A 167 -44.97 6.25 -6.72
C THR A 167 -45.13 7.77 -6.81
N THR A 168 -44.03 8.50 -7.03
CA THR A 168 -44.11 9.89 -7.52
C THR A 168 -43.38 9.98 -8.85
N ILE A 169 -44.17 9.85 -9.91
CA ILE A 169 -43.80 10.22 -11.28
C ILE A 169 -43.75 11.74 -11.32
N THR A 170 -42.57 12.32 -11.56
CA THR A 170 -42.46 13.71 -12.01
C THR A 170 -41.92 13.71 -13.43
N THR A 171 -42.84 13.92 -14.36
CA THR A 171 -42.61 14.22 -15.76
C THR A 171 -42.06 15.64 -15.90
N VAL A 172 -40.94 15.81 -16.58
CA VAL A 172 -40.47 17.11 -17.08
C VAL A 172 -40.25 16.99 -18.59
N PRO A 173 -40.81 17.90 -19.41
CA PRO A 173 -40.81 17.78 -20.87
C PRO A 173 -39.43 18.05 -21.50
N PRO A 174 -39.15 17.50 -22.69
CA PRO A 174 -37.93 17.79 -23.44
C PRO A 174 -38.00 19.23 -24.00
N SER A 175 -37.03 20.07 -23.63
CA SER A 175 -36.81 21.35 -24.32
C SER A 175 -35.97 21.16 -25.57
N SER A 176 -36.43 21.86 -26.60
CA SER A 176 -36.13 21.78 -28.01
C SER A 176 -34.74 22.28 -28.42
N THR A 177 -34.25 21.63 -29.46
CA THR A 177 -33.18 21.97 -30.40
C THR A 177 -33.19 23.44 -30.84
N THR A 178 -32.02 24.07 -30.92
CA THR A 178 -31.80 25.19 -31.84
C THR A 178 -30.43 25.01 -32.51
N SER A 179 -30.48 24.54 -33.74
CA SER A 179 -29.39 24.56 -34.72
C SER A 179 -29.19 25.99 -35.23
N SER A 180 -28.03 26.58 -34.96
CA SER A 180 -27.57 27.80 -35.62
C SER A 180 -26.56 27.44 -36.70
N SER A 181 -27.06 27.27 -37.91
CA SER A 181 -26.26 27.25 -39.14
C SER A 181 -25.80 28.66 -39.48
N THR A 182 -24.48 28.85 -39.59
CA THR A 182 -23.86 30.07 -40.11
C THR A 182 -23.36 29.78 -41.52
N PRO A 183 -23.76 30.55 -42.55
CA PRO A 183 -23.02 30.57 -43.80
C PRO A 183 -22.45 31.95 -44.11
N ARG A 184 -21.12 31.94 -44.26
CA ARG A 184 -20.27 32.72 -45.17
C ARG A 184 -20.17 34.24 -45.01
#